data_AF-A0A167CWQ6-F1
#
_entry.id   AF-A0A167CWQ6-F1
#
_cell.length_a   1.000
_cell.length_b   1.000
_cell.length_c   1.000
_cell.angle_alpha   90.00
_cell.angle_beta   90.00
_cell.angle_gamma   90.00
#
_symmetry.space_group_name_H-M   'P 1'
#
loop_
_entity.id
_entity.type
_entity.pdbx_description
1 polymer ?
#
loop_
_entity_poly.entity_id
_entity_poly.type
_entity_poly.pdbx_seq_one_letter_code
_entity_poly.pdbx_strand_id
1 'polypeptide(L)'
;VFGDFLPSAPRPRTLIGASIGSWRFAAITMGDDARSGLSRLADLYTRQRFPKGITAKEVSHRCEQMLSELLEDRDQRILHNPDYRLVIVVIRSRGLMARSGGLGLGLGLAGLIGTNLLSRRATGLFMERGLVYPAGDDLPVGPLNDFTTHHVDLQADNLRATLLASAAIPMVLDGVTALPGAPDGVYRDGGMLDYHLDLPYQSDGIVLYPHFTDRVIPGWFDKPLRWRNGDPQRLRRLLLVSPSREYLASLPHGKLPDRTDFKHYLGDDAGREAYWRKAVTESQRLGDEFLELVETGKLVDRLQPLL
;
A
#
# COMPACT_ATOMS: atom_id res chain seq x y z
N VAL A 1 0.49 -13.50 -11.12
CA VAL A 1 -0.84 -12.83 -10.96
C VAL A 1 -1.12 -11.81 -12.08
N PHE A 2 -0.48 -10.63 -12.08
CA PHE A 2 -0.82 -9.57 -13.03
C PHE A 2 -0.33 -9.82 -14.47
N GLY A 3 0.72 -10.63 -14.64
CA GLY A 3 1.25 -10.98 -15.96
C GLY A 3 0.56 -12.14 -16.66
N ASP A 4 0.27 -13.25 -15.96
CA ASP A 4 -0.32 -14.46 -16.58
C ASP A 4 -1.79 -14.66 -16.21
N PHE A 5 -2.11 -14.58 -14.91
CA PHE A 5 -3.41 -15.00 -14.40
C PHE A 5 -4.53 -14.03 -14.77
N LEU A 6 -4.42 -12.74 -14.41
CA LEU A 6 -5.51 -11.79 -14.67
C LEU A 6 -5.75 -11.52 -16.17
N PRO A 7 -4.71 -11.47 -17.03
CA PRO A 7 -4.90 -11.34 -18.48
C PRO A 7 -5.63 -12.51 -19.14
N SER A 8 -5.62 -13.72 -18.54
CA SER A 8 -6.39 -14.88 -19.05
C SER A 8 -7.92 -14.66 -19.01
N ALA A 9 -8.37 -13.66 -18.25
CA ALA A 9 -9.78 -13.31 -18.13
C ALA A 9 -9.97 -11.79 -18.26
N PRO A 10 -9.86 -11.22 -19.47
CA PRO A 10 -9.91 -9.78 -19.69
C PRO A 10 -11.20 -9.17 -19.15
N ARG A 11 -11.07 -8.14 -18.30
CA ARG A 11 -12.15 -7.32 -17.75
C ARG A 11 -11.57 -6.14 -16.97
N PRO A 12 -12.28 -5.00 -16.91
CA PRO A 12 -11.91 -3.90 -16.03
C PRO A 12 -11.87 -4.34 -14.56
N ARG A 13 -10.85 -3.90 -13.83
CA ARG A 13 -10.65 -4.21 -12.40
C ARG A 13 -10.28 -2.95 -11.65
N THR A 14 -10.76 -2.84 -10.40
CA THR A 14 -10.37 -1.75 -9.51
C THR A 14 -9.20 -2.21 -8.63
N LEU A 15 -8.11 -1.44 -8.63
CA LEU A 15 -6.93 -1.67 -7.80
C LEU A 15 -6.90 -0.63 -6.67
N ILE A 16 -7.33 -1.02 -5.47
CA ILE A 16 -7.33 -0.14 -4.29
C ILE A 16 -6.04 -0.36 -3.50
N GLY A 17 -5.23 0.68 -3.38
CA GLY A 17 -3.93 0.63 -2.70
C GLY A 17 -3.71 1.76 -1.72
N ALA A 18 -3.03 1.44 -0.62
CA ALA A 18 -2.47 2.39 0.33
C ALA A 18 -0.95 2.17 0.45
N SER A 19 -0.20 3.18 0.88
CA SER A 19 1.24 3.07 1.07
C SER A 19 1.96 2.59 -0.19
N ILE A 20 3.03 1.82 -0.03
CA ILE A 20 3.75 1.20 -1.15
C ILE A 20 2.86 0.28 -2.00
N GLY A 21 1.71 -0.17 -1.48
CA GLY A 21 0.71 -0.90 -2.26
C GLY A 21 0.10 -0.06 -3.38
N SER A 22 -0.04 1.26 -3.19
CA SER A 22 -0.49 2.18 -4.24
C SER A 22 0.57 2.35 -5.34
N TRP A 23 1.86 2.42 -4.98
CA TRP A 23 2.96 2.49 -5.95
C TRP A 23 3.09 1.19 -6.74
N ARG A 24 2.89 0.05 -6.10
CA ARG A 24 2.80 -1.25 -6.77
C ARG A 24 1.72 -1.27 -7.83
N PHE A 25 0.53 -0.74 -7.52
CA PHE A 25 -0.56 -0.69 -8.50
C PHE A 25 -0.32 0.35 -9.59
N ALA A 26 0.25 1.51 -9.29
CA ALA A 26 0.69 2.45 -10.32
C ALA A 26 1.73 1.82 -11.27
N ALA A 27 2.68 1.05 -10.73
CA ALA A 27 3.65 0.31 -11.52
C ALA A 27 3.01 -0.78 -12.40
N ILE A 28 1.90 -1.38 -11.96
CA ILE A 28 1.13 -2.32 -12.77
C ILE A 28 0.39 -1.60 -13.91
N THR A 29 -0.13 -0.40 -13.67
CA THR A 29 -0.98 0.31 -14.64
C THR A 29 -0.24 1.22 -15.61
N MET A 30 1.04 1.52 -15.34
CA MET A 30 1.86 2.44 -16.16
C MET A 30 2.29 1.91 -17.53
N GLY A 31 1.93 0.69 -17.91
CA GLY A 31 2.32 0.12 -19.21
C GLY A 31 1.46 -1.07 -19.61
N ASP A 32 1.83 -1.71 -20.73
CA ASP A 32 1.12 -2.87 -21.27
C ASP A 32 1.53 -4.17 -20.57
N ASP A 33 2.78 -4.23 -20.11
CA ASP A 33 3.31 -5.36 -19.34
C ASP A 33 3.49 -4.99 -17.87
N ALA A 34 2.61 -5.54 -17.03
CA ALA A 34 2.67 -5.38 -15.58
C ALA A 34 3.98 -5.92 -14.98
N ARG A 35 4.63 -6.93 -15.59
CA ARG A 35 5.92 -7.46 -15.07
C ARG A 35 7.03 -6.44 -15.18
N SER A 36 7.14 -5.75 -16.31
CA SER A 36 8.14 -4.70 -16.51
C SER A 36 8.03 -3.60 -15.44
N GLY A 37 6.81 -3.10 -15.21
CA GLY A 37 6.59 -2.07 -14.18
C GLY A 37 6.89 -2.56 -12.75
N LEU A 38 6.45 -3.77 -12.40
CA LEU A 38 6.78 -4.38 -11.10
C LEU A 38 8.29 -4.61 -10.92
N SER A 39 8.99 -5.06 -11.96
CA SER A 39 10.44 -5.28 -11.95
C SER A 39 11.19 -3.96 -11.80
N ARG A 40 10.73 -2.91 -12.49
CA ARG A 40 11.26 -1.54 -12.35
C ARG A 40 11.09 -1.04 -10.91
N LEU A 41 9.88 -1.16 -10.34
CA LEU A 41 9.64 -0.77 -8.95
C LEU A 41 10.54 -1.53 -7.99
N ALA A 42 10.65 -2.86 -8.13
CA ALA A 42 11.48 -3.69 -7.28
C ALA A 42 12.95 -3.28 -7.33
N ASP A 43 13.49 -3.00 -8.53
CA ASP A 43 14.87 -2.57 -8.69
C ASP A 43 15.11 -1.17 -8.11
N LEU A 44 14.26 -0.19 -8.43
CA LEU A 44 14.37 1.17 -7.90
C LEU A 44 14.29 1.23 -6.38
N TYR A 45 13.38 0.45 -5.80
CA TYR A 45 13.20 0.38 -4.35
C TYR A 45 14.40 -0.32 -3.69
N THR A 46 14.91 -1.39 -4.32
CA THR A 46 16.09 -2.12 -3.85
C THR A 46 17.34 -1.25 -3.84
N ARG A 47 17.52 -0.34 -4.80
CA ARG A 47 18.68 0.56 -4.90
C ARG A 47 18.62 1.77 -3.96
N GLN A 48 17.54 1.99 -3.21
CA GLN A 48 17.46 3.14 -2.30
C GLN A 48 18.52 3.08 -1.21
N ARG A 49 19.21 4.18 -0.92
CA ARG A 49 20.23 4.23 0.14
C ARG A 49 19.97 5.40 1.06
N PHE A 50 20.05 5.14 2.36
CA PHE A 50 19.73 6.09 3.41
C PHE A 50 20.88 6.17 4.41
N PRO A 51 21.76 7.18 4.29
CA PRO A 51 22.90 7.31 5.21
C PRO A 51 22.42 7.57 6.64
N LYS A 52 23.31 7.29 7.60
CA LYS A 52 23.06 7.60 9.02
C LYS A 52 22.77 9.10 9.18
N GLY A 53 21.68 9.42 9.88
CA GLY A 53 21.31 10.81 10.16
C GLY A 53 20.53 11.49 9.05
N ILE A 54 20.11 10.77 8.00
CA ILE A 54 19.22 11.32 6.98
C ILE A 54 17.95 11.91 7.61
N THR A 55 17.56 13.08 7.15
CA THR A 55 16.37 13.81 7.61
C THR A 55 15.13 13.39 6.84
N ALA A 56 13.95 13.60 7.42
CA ALA A 56 12.68 13.31 6.74
C ALA A 56 12.55 14.03 5.39
N LYS A 57 13.04 15.28 5.30
CA LYS A 57 13.08 16.05 4.06
C LYS A 57 13.95 15.42 2.98
N GLU A 58 15.12 14.90 3.34
CA GLU A 58 16.01 14.20 2.41
C GLU A 58 15.43 12.85 1.97
N VAL A 59 14.75 12.13 2.87
CA VAL A 59 13.99 10.93 2.49
C VAL A 59 12.87 11.29 1.52
N SER A 60 12.09 12.35 1.78
CA SER A 60 11.03 12.85 0.88
C SER A 60 11.57 13.12 -0.51
N HIS A 61 12.67 13.86 -0.62
CA HIS A 61 13.27 14.19 -1.91
C HIS A 61 13.72 12.94 -2.68
N ARG A 62 14.31 11.95 -1.99
CA ARG A 62 14.69 10.67 -2.61
C ARG A 62 13.47 9.87 -3.08
N CYS A 63 12.40 9.85 -2.29
CA CYS A 63 11.15 9.20 -2.68
C CYS A 63 10.48 9.91 -3.88
N GLU A 64 10.49 11.24 -3.94
CA GLU A 64 10.04 12.03 -5.09
C GLU A 64 10.85 11.73 -6.35
N GLN A 65 12.18 11.65 -6.23
CA GLN A 65 13.07 11.25 -7.32
C GLN A 65 12.79 9.82 -7.78
N MET A 66 12.67 8.88 -6.85
CA MET A 66 12.37 7.48 -7.15
C MET A 66 11.01 7.34 -7.84
N LEU A 67 9.98 8.05 -7.37
CA LEU A 67 8.67 8.06 -8.00
C LEU A 67 8.74 8.69 -9.40
N SER A 68 9.57 9.72 -9.57
CA SER A 68 9.79 10.35 -10.86
C SER A 68 10.44 9.42 -11.86
N GLU A 69 11.50 8.73 -11.43
CA GLU A 69 12.15 7.68 -12.20
C GLU A 69 11.20 6.51 -12.44
N LEU A 70 10.38 6.09 -11.47
CA LEU A 70 9.44 4.99 -11.66
C LEU A 70 8.46 5.29 -12.80
N LEU A 71 7.80 6.45 -12.76
CA LEU A 71 6.68 6.76 -13.66
C LEU A 71 7.09 7.34 -15.02
N GLU A 72 8.28 7.96 -15.12
CA GLU A 72 8.74 8.66 -16.33
C GLU A 72 7.67 9.63 -16.86
N ASP A 73 7.16 9.43 -18.07
CA ASP A 73 6.11 10.22 -18.73
C ASP A 73 4.74 9.51 -18.78
N ARG A 74 4.56 8.46 -17.98
CA ARG A 74 3.43 7.51 -18.11
C ARG A 74 2.20 7.83 -17.27
N ASP A 75 2.09 9.06 -16.77
CA ASP A 75 0.97 9.50 -15.92
C ASP A 75 -0.38 9.29 -16.62
N GLN A 76 -0.46 9.67 -17.89
CA GLN A 76 -1.66 9.49 -18.72
C GLN A 76 -2.00 8.02 -18.94
N ARG A 77 -0.99 7.14 -19.04
CA ARG A 77 -1.22 5.70 -19.18
C ARG A 77 -1.84 5.10 -17.92
N ILE A 78 -1.44 5.57 -16.75
CA ILE A 78 -2.01 5.15 -15.46
C ILE A 78 -3.47 5.57 -15.34
N LEU A 79 -3.79 6.82 -15.71
CA LEU A 79 -5.14 7.38 -15.61
C LEU A 79 -6.13 6.70 -16.56
N HIS A 80 -5.66 6.29 -17.73
CA HIS A 80 -6.47 5.75 -18.82
C HIS A 80 -6.15 4.29 -19.14
N ASN A 81 -5.66 3.53 -18.16
CA ASN A 81 -5.40 2.10 -18.35
C ASN A 81 -6.74 1.36 -18.61
N PRO A 82 -6.87 0.60 -19.72
CA PRO A 82 -8.14 -0.01 -20.10
C PRO A 82 -8.58 -1.17 -19.19
N ASP A 83 -7.62 -1.84 -18.54
CA ASP A 83 -7.87 -3.04 -17.75
C ASP A 83 -7.96 -2.76 -16.24
N TYR A 84 -7.33 -1.67 -15.78
CA TYR A 84 -7.16 -1.40 -14.36
C TYR A 84 -7.44 0.07 -14.01
N ARG A 85 -8.39 0.28 -13.11
CA ARG A 85 -8.63 1.58 -12.48
C ARG A 85 -7.90 1.67 -11.15
N LEU A 86 -6.95 2.60 -11.04
CA LEU A 86 -6.18 2.83 -9.82
C LEU A 86 -7.00 3.65 -8.82
N VAL A 87 -7.04 3.20 -7.56
CA VAL A 87 -7.62 3.94 -6.42
C VAL A 87 -6.54 4.04 -5.35
N ILE A 88 -6.20 5.28 -4.98
CA ILE A 88 -5.15 5.56 -4.01
C ILE A 88 -5.80 6.06 -2.73
N VAL A 89 -5.47 5.39 -1.62
CA VAL A 89 -5.89 5.80 -0.28
C VAL A 89 -4.83 6.72 0.31
N VAL A 90 -5.24 7.89 0.77
CA VAL A 90 -4.41 8.87 1.48
C VAL A 90 -5.14 9.32 2.74
N ILE A 91 -4.41 9.80 3.75
CA ILE A 91 -5.02 10.33 4.97
C ILE A 91 -4.76 11.83 5.09
N ARG A 92 -5.82 12.62 5.26
CA ARG A 92 -5.71 14.04 5.60
C ARG A 92 -5.59 14.18 7.11
N SER A 93 -4.49 14.77 7.57
CA SER A 93 -4.25 15.04 8.99
C SER A 93 -5.07 16.23 9.49
N ARG A 94 -5.51 16.18 10.75
CA ARG A 94 -6.26 17.24 11.45
C ARG A 94 -5.57 17.66 12.74
N GLY A 95 -5.86 18.88 13.19
CA GLY A 95 -5.40 19.39 14.50
C GLY A 95 -3.89 19.29 14.67
N LEU A 96 -3.44 18.69 15.79
CA LEU A 96 -2.00 18.52 16.07
C LEU A 96 -1.27 17.65 15.03
N MET A 97 -1.95 16.68 14.42
CA MET A 97 -1.37 15.82 13.36
C MET A 97 -1.08 16.59 12.06
N ALA A 98 -1.76 17.72 11.83
CA ALA A 98 -1.52 18.58 10.68
C ALA A 98 -0.32 19.52 10.86
N ARG A 99 0.31 19.57 12.04
CA ARG A 99 1.47 20.43 12.29
C ARG A 99 2.73 19.80 11.70
N SER A 100 3.60 20.63 11.14
CA SER A 100 4.87 20.23 10.52
C SER A 100 6.03 20.11 11.51
N GLY A 101 5.94 20.74 12.69
CA GLY A 101 6.99 20.67 13.72
C GLY A 101 6.98 19.33 14.47
N GLY A 102 8.18 18.77 14.70
CA GLY A 102 8.35 17.44 15.32
C GLY A 102 7.64 17.26 16.67
N LEU A 103 7.59 18.30 17.52
CA LEU A 103 6.88 18.25 18.80
C LEU A 103 5.35 18.18 18.60
N GLY A 104 4.80 19.00 17.71
CA GLY A 104 3.36 19.03 17.42
C GLY A 104 2.89 17.72 16.80
N LEU A 105 3.65 17.21 15.82
CA LEU A 105 3.39 15.91 15.20
C LEU A 105 3.55 14.77 16.22
N GLY A 106 4.58 14.81 17.07
CA GLY A 106 4.79 13.82 18.12
C GLY A 106 3.65 13.76 19.14
N LEU A 107 3.15 14.91 19.60
CA LEU A 107 1.98 14.98 20.47
C LEU A 107 0.70 14.51 19.77
N GLY A 108 0.52 14.87 18.49
CA GLY A 108 -0.57 14.36 17.67
C GLY A 108 -0.56 12.83 17.56
N LEU A 109 0.62 12.24 17.31
CA LEU A 109 0.81 10.79 17.23
C LEU A 109 0.53 10.11 18.57
N ALA A 110 0.99 10.69 19.68
CA ALA A 110 0.70 10.15 21.02
C ALA A 110 -0.80 10.15 21.31
N GLY A 111 -1.50 11.26 21.02
CA GLY A 111 -2.95 11.36 21.18
C GLY A 111 -3.71 10.39 20.26
N LEU A 112 -3.25 10.23 19.03
CA LEU A 112 -3.80 9.27 18.06
C LEU A 112 -3.64 7.82 18.54
N ILE A 113 -2.45 7.42 19.00
CA ILE A 113 -2.18 6.07 19.53
C ILE A 113 -3.06 5.79 20.76
N GLY A 114 -3.13 6.73 21.72
CA GLY A 114 -3.96 6.60 22.90
C GLY A 114 -5.45 6.48 22.54
N THR A 115 -5.91 7.28 21.57
CA THR A 115 -7.30 7.24 21.08
C THR A 115 -7.61 5.94 20.35
N ASN A 116 -6.69 5.43 19.52
CA ASN A 116 -6.84 4.16 18.80
C ASN A 116 -6.99 2.97 19.75
N LEU A 117 -6.23 2.97 20.85
CA LEU A 117 -6.31 1.93 21.88
C LEU A 117 -7.70 1.85 22.51
N LEU A 118 -8.36 3.01 22.70
CA LEU A 118 -9.72 3.09 23.23
C LEU A 118 -10.77 2.78 22.16
N SER A 119 -10.66 3.40 20.99
CA SER A 119 -11.58 3.24 19.87
C SER A 119 -10.95 3.65 18.55
N ARG A 120 -10.86 2.70 17.61
CA ARG A 120 -10.42 2.98 16.22
C ARG A 120 -11.26 4.09 15.58
N ARG A 121 -12.58 4.11 15.78
CA ARG A 121 -13.45 5.15 15.19
C ARG A 121 -13.10 6.56 15.67
N ALA A 122 -12.65 6.70 16.92
CA ALA A 122 -12.29 7.99 17.49
C ALA A 122 -10.99 8.58 16.89
N THR A 123 -10.19 7.78 16.18
CA THR A 123 -9.04 8.29 15.40
C THR A 123 -9.45 9.29 14.32
N GLY A 124 -10.72 9.29 13.92
CA GLY A 124 -11.31 10.29 13.02
C GLY A 124 -11.20 11.75 13.51
N LEU A 125 -10.94 11.97 14.81
CA LEU A 125 -10.65 13.31 15.35
C LEU A 125 -9.32 13.88 14.83
N PHE A 126 -8.39 13.00 14.45
CA PHE A 126 -7.05 13.36 14.02
C PHE A 126 -6.85 13.23 12.51
N MET A 127 -7.73 12.50 11.82
CA MET A 127 -7.48 12.02 10.47
C MET A 127 -8.78 11.80 9.71
N GLU A 128 -8.77 12.12 8.41
CA GLU A 128 -9.87 11.85 7.48
C GLU A 128 -9.36 11.00 6.32
N ARG A 129 -10.21 10.14 5.76
CA ARG A 129 -9.88 9.28 4.63
C ARG A 129 -10.00 10.08 3.33
N GLY A 130 -9.01 9.97 2.46
CA GLY A 130 -9.08 10.41 1.07
C GLY A 130 -9.02 9.20 0.15
N LEU A 131 -9.99 9.09 -0.76
CA LEU A 131 -10.00 8.15 -1.87
C LEU A 131 -9.80 8.93 -3.15
N VAL A 132 -8.63 8.75 -3.78
CA VAL A 132 -8.25 9.48 -4.99
C VAL A 132 -8.22 8.52 -6.16
N TYR A 133 -9.07 8.73 -7.17
CA TYR A 133 -9.24 7.80 -8.28
C TYR A 133 -9.80 8.50 -9.53
N PRO A 134 -9.58 7.97 -10.75
CA PRO A 134 -10.10 8.59 -11.96
C PRO A 134 -11.63 8.68 -11.92
N ALA A 135 -12.18 9.81 -12.38
CA ALA A 135 -13.62 10.00 -12.50
C ALA A 135 -14.27 8.87 -13.34
N GLY A 136 -15.52 8.54 -13.05
CA GLY A 136 -16.24 7.45 -13.70
C GLY A 136 -17.21 6.78 -12.73
N ASP A 137 -17.46 5.49 -12.94
CA ASP A 137 -18.40 4.70 -12.13
C ASP A 137 -18.07 4.74 -10.62
N ASP A 138 -19.06 4.41 -9.80
CA ASP A 138 -18.85 4.24 -8.37
C ASP A 138 -17.81 3.14 -8.08
N LEU A 139 -17.07 3.30 -6.99
CA LEU A 139 -16.16 2.27 -6.52
C LEU A 139 -16.96 1.04 -6.05
N PRO A 140 -16.44 -0.20 -6.23
CA PRO A 140 -17.09 -1.42 -5.77
C PRO A 140 -16.93 -1.62 -4.25
N VAL A 141 -17.25 -0.59 -3.46
CA VAL A 141 -17.24 -0.56 -2.00
C VAL A 141 -18.55 0.04 -1.51
N GLY A 142 -19.13 -0.57 -0.48
CA GLY A 142 -20.32 -0.06 0.17
C GLY A 142 -20.06 1.21 1.00
N PRO A 143 -21.09 1.73 1.67
CA PRO A 143 -20.99 2.97 2.45
C PRO A 143 -19.88 2.94 3.50
N LEU A 144 -19.05 3.98 3.47
CA LEU A 144 -17.92 4.16 4.39
C LEU A 144 -18.34 5.04 5.58
N ASN A 145 -18.84 4.38 6.64
CA ASN A 145 -19.45 5.07 7.80
C ASN A 145 -18.52 5.19 9.03
N ASP A 146 -17.27 4.75 8.91
CA ASP A 146 -16.30 4.72 10.01
C ASP A 146 -15.52 6.04 10.16
N PHE A 147 -15.23 6.73 9.06
CA PHE A 147 -14.55 8.02 9.04
C PHE A 147 -15.14 8.97 8.00
N THR A 148 -14.95 10.28 8.22
CA THR A 148 -15.12 11.27 7.14
C THR A 148 -14.26 10.86 5.97
N THR A 149 -14.89 10.66 4.81
CA THR A 149 -14.23 10.21 3.58
C THR A 149 -14.42 11.25 2.50
N HIS A 150 -13.32 11.66 1.87
CA HIS A 150 -13.29 12.58 0.74
C HIS A 150 -13.02 11.77 -0.52
N HIS A 151 -13.81 11.99 -1.55
CA HIS A 151 -13.60 11.44 -2.89
C HIS A 151 -12.98 12.54 -3.74
N VAL A 152 -11.83 12.26 -4.33
CA VAL A 152 -11.04 13.24 -5.09
C VAL A 152 -10.73 12.67 -6.47
N ASP A 153 -10.94 13.48 -7.50
CA ASP A 153 -10.63 13.07 -8.87
C ASP A 153 -9.11 12.96 -9.05
N LEU A 154 -8.64 11.78 -9.46
CA LEU A 154 -7.25 11.56 -9.84
C LEU A 154 -7.02 12.11 -11.25
N GLN A 155 -6.07 13.01 -11.37
CA GLN A 155 -5.68 13.70 -12.59
C GLN A 155 -4.15 13.70 -12.71
N ALA A 156 -3.61 14.07 -13.86
CA ALA A 156 -2.16 14.02 -14.10
C ALA A 156 -1.38 14.97 -13.17
N ASP A 157 -1.97 16.11 -12.82
CA ASP A 157 -1.35 17.12 -11.96
C ASP A 157 -1.33 16.75 -10.46
N ASN A 158 -2.14 15.76 -10.03
CA ASN A 158 -2.17 15.30 -8.64
C ASN A 158 -1.73 13.84 -8.44
N LEU A 159 -1.51 13.05 -9.50
CA LEU A 159 -1.12 11.64 -9.41
C LEU A 159 0.11 11.41 -8.54
N ARG A 160 1.21 12.12 -8.83
CA ARG A 160 2.49 11.95 -8.13
C ARG A 160 2.42 12.40 -6.68
N ALA A 161 1.78 13.54 -6.43
CA ALA A 161 1.54 14.05 -5.08
C ALA A 161 0.69 13.06 -4.26
N THR A 162 -0.32 12.45 -4.88
CA THR A 162 -1.18 11.43 -4.26
C THR A 162 -0.41 10.18 -3.90
N LEU A 163 0.40 9.65 -4.82
CA LEU A 163 1.24 8.47 -4.57
C LEU A 163 2.24 8.74 -3.46
N LEU A 164 2.93 9.89 -3.49
CA LEU A 164 3.86 10.30 -2.44
C LEU A 164 3.17 10.40 -1.07
N ALA A 165 2.02 11.08 -1.02
CA ALA A 165 1.20 11.20 0.19
C ALA A 165 0.80 9.83 0.74
N SER A 166 0.36 8.92 -0.14
CA SER A 166 -0.09 7.59 0.25
C SER A 166 0.99 6.77 0.96
N ALA A 167 2.27 7.05 0.74
CA ALA A 167 3.42 6.40 1.39
C ALA A 167 4.14 7.29 2.43
N ALA A 168 3.59 8.47 2.76
CA ALA A 168 4.23 9.43 3.65
C ALA A 168 4.03 9.09 5.13
N ILE A 169 4.84 8.14 5.62
CA ILE A 169 4.84 7.70 7.02
C ILE A 169 5.33 8.85 7.93
N PRO A 170 4.56 9.23 8.97
CA PRO A 170 4.97 10.26 9.92
C PRO A 170 6.37 10.04 10.49
N MET A 171 7.15 11.11 10.61
CA MET A 171 8.54 11.12 11.10
C MET A 171 9.57 10.42 10.18
N VAL A 172 9.15 9.81 9.09
CA VAL A 172 10.03 9.19 8.07
C VAL A 172 10.00 10.00 6.79
N LEU A 173 8.81 10.38 6.34
CA LEU A 173 8.57 11.23 5.19
C LEU A 173 7.78 12.46 5.62
N ASP A 174 8.07 13.61 5.01
CA ASP A 174 7.25 14.80 5.17
C ASP A 174 5.85 14.55 4.59
N GLY A 175 4.85 15.20 5.19
CA GLY A 175 3.49 15.13 4.66
C GLY A 175 3.33 16.04 3.45
N VAL A 176 2.47 15.66 2.53
CA VAL A 176 2.19 16.44 1.32
C VAL A 176 1.14 17.50 1.65
N THR A 177 1.49 18.78 1.53
CA THR A 177 0.59 19.91 1.87
C THR A 177 -0.21 20.41 0.67
N ALA A 178 0.25 20.12 -0.55
CA ALA A 178 -0.39 20.55 -1.78
C ALA A 178 -0.86 19.30 -2.55
N LEU A 179 -2.18 19.08 -2.55
CA LEU A 179 -2.82 18.00 -3.28
C LEU A 179 -3.97 18.58 -4.10
N PRO A 180 -3.77 18.89 -5.39
CA PRO A 180 -4.80 19.52 -6.23
C PRO A 180 -6.11 18.71 -6.23
N GLY A 181 -7.23 19.42 -6.13
CA GLY A 181 -8.59 18.85 -6.07
C GLY A 181 -9.01 18.31 -4.69
N ALA A 182 -8.09 18.16 -3.75
CA ALA A 182 -8.40 17.66 -2.41
C ALA A 182 -8.59 18.83 -1.41
N PRO A 183 -9.33 18.64 -0.30
CA PRO A 183 -9.44 19.65 0.76
C PRO A 183 -8.08 20.09 1.32
N ASP A 184 -7.92 21.36 1.69
CA ASP A 184 -6.65 21.86 2.25
C ASP A 184 -6.18 21.05 3.47
N GLY A 185 -4.92 20.62 3.52
CA GLY A 185 -4.41 19.89 4.67
C GLY A 185 -3.07 19.21 4.42
N VAL A 186 -2.62 18.46 5.43
CA VAL A 186 -1.40 17.66 5.34
C VAL A 186 -1.76 16.21 5.10
N TYR A 187 -1.43 15.71 3.92
CA TYR A 187 -1.71 14.36 3.48
C TYR A 187 -0.56 13.40 3.82
N ARG A 188 -0.94 12.21 4.29
CA ARG A 188 -0.06 11.18 4.87
C ARG A 188 -0.50 9.78 4.47
N ASP A 189 0.31 8.81 4.89
CA ASP A 189 0.17 7.41 4.50
C ASP A 189 -1.25 6.88 4.71
N GLY A 190 -1.84 6.33 3.64
CA GLY A 190 -3.18 5.73 3.62
C GLY A 190 -3.38 4.63 4.67
N GLY A 191 -2.32 3.88 4.93
CA GLY A 191 -2.30 2.76 5.87
C GLY A 191 -2.50 3.17 7.32
N MET A 192 -2.36 4.46 7.65
CA MET A 192 -2.61 4.93 9.03
C MET A 192 -4.04 4.62 9.49
N LEU A 193 -5.04 4.83 8.62
CA LEU A 193 -6.40 4.35 8.86
C LEU A 193 -6.63 2.98 8.22
N ASP A 194 -6.28 2.79 6.95
CA ASP A 194 -6.66 1.58 6.19
C ASP A 194 -5.41 0.76 5.78
N TYR A 195 -4.78 0.11 6.76
CA TYR A 195 -3.52 -0.62 6.58
C TYR A 195 -3.68 -1.87 5.72
N HIS A 196 -4.49 -2.83 6.18
CA HIS A 196 -4.89 -3.98 5.37
C HIS A 196 -6.34 -3.81 4.89
N LEU A 197 -6.65 -2.67 4.26
CA LEU A 197 -7.89 -2.36 3.53
C LEU A 197 -9.15 -3.16 3.96
N ASP A 198 -9.57 -3.00 5.22
CA ASP A 198 -10.76 -3.65 5.78
C ASP A 198 -12.05 -2.90 5.33
N LEU A 199 -12.31 -2.96 4.03
CA LEU A 199 -13.34 -2.19 3.33
C LEU A 199 -14.59 -3.05 3.04
N PRO A 200 -15.80 -2.45 3.03
CA PRO A 200 -17.04 -3.17 2.75
C PRO A 200 -17.19 -3.49 1.26
N TYR A 201 -16.41 -4.44 0.73
CA TYR A 201 -16.36 -4.71 -0.71
C TYR A 201 -17.72 -5.16 -1.30
N GLN A 202 -18.13 -4.49 -2.37
CA GLN A 202 -19.33 -4.77 -3.15
C GLN A 202 -18.92 -5.18 -4.58
N SER A 203 -18.32 -6.36 -4.70
CA SER A 203 -18.04 -7.00 -5.98
C SER A 203 -19.03 -8.15 -6.24
N ASP A 204 -19.38 -8.37 -7.51
CA ASP A 204 -20.04 -9.59 -7.97
C ASP A 204 -19.11 -10.81 -7.91
N GLY A 205 -17.79 -10.57 -7.95
CA GLY A 205 -16.75 -11.58 -7.87
C GLY A 205 -16.02 -11.59 -6.52
N ILE A 206 -14.78 -12.09 -6.57
CA ILE A 206 -13.86 -12.16 -5.43
C ILE A 206 -12.88 -10.99 -5.47
N VAL A 207 -12.62 -10.39 -4.32
CA VAL A 207 -11.52 -9.46 -4.11
C VAL A 207 -10.25 -10.28 -3.87
N LEU A 208 -9.38 -10.33 -4.87
CA LEU A 208 -8.07 -10.96 -4.75
C LEU A 208 -7.13 -10.05 -3.97
N TYR A 209 -6.57 -10.53 -2.87
CA TYR A 209 -5.65 -9.78 -2.03
C TYR A 209 -4.30 -10.51 -1.88
N PRO A 210 -3.36 -10.34 -2.82
CA PRO A 210 -1.99 -10.83 -2.66
C PRO A 210 -1.27 -9.96 -1.62
N HIS A 211 -0.91 -10.57 -0.50
CA HIS A 211 -0.44 -9.86 0.69
C HIS A 211 0.73 -10.57 1.36
N PHE A 212 1.46 -9.86 2.21
CA PHE A 212 2.68 -10.37 2.86
C PHE A 212 2.41 -11.11 4.18
N THR A 213 1.15 -11.20 4.61
CA THR A 213 0.73 -11.85 5.86
C THR A 213 -0.66 -12.45 5.67
N ASP A 214 -0.94 -13.47 6.46
CA ASP A 214 -2.17 -14.26 6.55
C ASP A 214 -3.30 -13.59 7.35
N ARG A 215 -3.12 -12.36 7.83
CA ARG A 215 -4.09 -11.66 8.69
C ARG A 215 -4.40 -10.25 8.19
N VAL A 216 -5.67 -9.87 8.29
CA VAL A 216 -6.13 -8.50 8.05
C VAL A 216 -6.05 -7.66 9.33
N ILE A 217 -5.25 -6.59 9.27
CA ILE A 217 -5.04 -5.60 10.35
C ILE A 217 -5.64 -4.27 9.86
N PRO A 218 -6.77 -3.80 10.41
CA PRO A 218 -7.52 -2.68 9.84
C PRO A 218 -6.72 -1.38 9.72
N GLY A 219 -6.06 -0.92 10.78
CA GLY A 219 -5.20 0.28 10.77
C GLY A 219 -3.76 0.00 11.20
N TRP A 220 -2.83 0.88 10.84
CA TRP A 220 -1.41 0.67 11.12
C TRP A 220 -1.11 0.60 12.62
N PHE A 221 -1.82 1.40 13.42
CA PHE A 221 -1.72 1.42 14.88
C PHE A 221 -2.36 0.20 15.56
N ASP A 222 -3.08 -0.65 14.82
CA ASP A 222 -3.64 -1.90 15.31
C ASP A 222 -2.64 -3.07 15.25
N LYS A 223 -1.51 -2.90 14.54
CA LYS A 223 -0.48 -3.93 14.37
C LYS A 223 -0.03 -4.61 15.66
N PRO A 224 0.22 -3.91 16.79
CA PRO A 224 0.58 -4.58 18.05
C PRO A 224 -0.62 -5.20 18.79
N LEU A 225 -1.85 -4.86 18.42
CA LEU A 225 -3.08 -5.26 19.10
C LEU A 225 -3.60 -6.58 18.52
N ARG A 226 -3.21 -7.70 19.11
CA ARG A 226 -3.55 -9.06 18.60
C ARG A 226 -5.05 -9.38 18.57
N TRP A 227 -5.88 -8.60 19.25
CA TRP A 227 -7.35 -8.74 19.22
C TRP A 227 -8.02 -7.90 18.11
N ARG A 228 -7.30 -6.98 17.45
CA ARG A 228 -7.82 -6.15 16.36
C ARG A 228 -7.70 -6.86 15.02
N ASN A 229 -8.76 -7.53 14.62
CA ASN A 229 -8.88 -8.22 13.33
C ASN A 229 -9.74 -7.42 12.34
N GLY A 230 -9.65 -7.78 11.06
CA GLY A 230 -10.60 -7.34 10.05
C GLY A 230 -12.03 -7.82 10.34
N ASP A 231 -13.01 -7.13 9.78
CA ASP A 231 -14.43 -7.45 9.93
C ASP A 231 -14.84 -8.60 8.98
N PRO A 232 -15.26 -9.77 9.51
CA PRO A 232 -15.65 -10.91 8.66
C PRO A 232 -16.75 -10.58 7.65
N GLN A 233 -17.66 -9.65 7.97
CA GLN A 233 -18.75 -9.27 7.07
C GLN A 233 -18.26 -8.43 5.89
N ARG A 234 -17.27 -7.56 6.13
CA ARG A 234 -16.62 -6.76 5.07
C ARG A 234 -15.77 -7.64 4.17
N LEU A 235 -15.11 -8.64 4.76
CA LEU A 235 -14.13 -9.50 4.09
C LEU A 235 -14.73 -10.78 3.49
N ARG A 236 -16.05 -10.96 3.51
CA ARG A 236 -16.73 -12.20 3.05
C ARG A 236 -16.45 -12.58 1.58
N ARG A 237 -16.01 -11.64 0.75
CA ARG A 237 -15.64 -11.84 -0.67
C ARG A 237 -14.14 -11.76 -0.91
N LEU A 238 -13.33 -11.76 0.13
CA LEU A 238 -11.89 -11.60 0.02
C LEU A 238 -11.18 -12.95 -0.04
N LEU A 239 -10.31 -13.12 -1.04
CA LEU A 239 -9.33 -14.20 -1.10
C LEU A 239 -7.96 -13.62 -0.80
N LEU A 240 -7.50 -13.81 0.44
CA LEU A 240 -6.15 -13.44 0.86
C LEU A 240 -5.17 -14.52 0.40
N VAL A 241 -4.15 -14.13 -0.35
CA VAL A 241 -3.06 -15.02 -0.77
C VAL A 241 -1.79 -14.52 -0.08
N SER A 242 -1.17 -15.36 0.74
CA SER A 242 0.01 -14.98 1.51
C SER A 242 1.06 -16.10 1.53
N PRO A 243 2.35 -15.78 1.76
CA PRO A 243 3.40 -16.79 1.82
C PRO A 243 3.24 -17.72 3.01
N SER A 244 3.59 -19.00 2.83
CA SER A 244 3.63 -19.97 3.92
C SER A 244 4.77 -19.69 4.91
N ARG A 245 4.68 -20.27 6.11
CA ARG A 245 5.75 -20.16 7.12
C ARG A 245 7.03 -20.85 6.65
N GLU A 246 6.89 -21.96 5.94
CA GLU A 246 7.99 -22.72 5.35
C GLU A 246 8.73 -21.87 4.31
N TYR A 247 7.99 -21.14 3.47
CA TYR A 247 8.59 -20.20 2.53
C TYR A 247 9.36 -19.11 3.28
N LEU A 248 8.75 -18.47 4.28
CA LEU A 248 9.40 -17.40 5.05
C LEU A 248 10.67 -17.89 5.73
N ALA A 249 10.66 -19.08 6.33
CA ALA A 249 11.82 -19.70 6.96
C ALA A 249 12.95 -20.01 5.97
N SER A 250 12.65 -20.21 4.69
CA SER A 250 13.65 -20.43 3.65
C SER A 250 14.37 -19.16 3.19
N LEU A 251 13.80 -17.98 3.46
CA LEU A 251 14.41 -16.70 3.13
C LEU A 251 15.53 -16.34 4.10
N PRO A 252 16.52 -15.52 3.68
CA PRO A 252 17.48 -14.95 4.62
C PRO A 252 16.75 -14.20 5.74
N HIS A 253 17.24 -14.34 6.97
CA HIS A 253 16.60 -13.79 8.18
C HIS A 253 15.21 -14.35 8.52
N GLY A 254 14.72 -15.36 7.79
CA GLY A 254 13.44 -16.02 8.07
C GLY A 254 12.22 -15.13 7.86
N LYS A 255 12.35 -14.05 7.07
CA LYS A 255 11.28 -13.06 6.82
C LYS A 255 11.40 -12.45 5.42
N LEU A 256 10.35 -11.73 5.02
CA LEU A 256 10.42 -10.84 3.86
C LEU A 256 11.27 -9.59 4.19
N PRO A 257 11.92 -8.99 3.17
CA PRO A 257 12.51 -7.66 3.26
C PRO A 257 11.58 -6.61 3.87
N ASP A 258 12.10 -5.78 4.76
CA ASP A 258 11.37 -4.67 5.34
C ASP A 258 12.27 -3.49 5.72
N ARG A 259 11.66 -2.38 6.12
CA ARG A 259 12.39 -1.13 6.45
C ARG A 259 13.41 -1.25 7.59
N THR A 260 13.32 -2.27 8.45
CA THR A 260 14.31 -2.48 9.52
C THR A 260 15.66 -2.92 8.96
N ASP A 261 15.70 -3.41 7.72
CA ASP A 261 16.92 -3.86 7.06
C ASP A 261 17.87 -2.69 6.77
N PHE A 262 17.36 -1.47 6.53
CA PHE A 262 18.19 -0.27 6.42
C PHE A 262 19.01 0.00 7.68
N LYS A 263 18.48 -0.36 8.86
CA LYS A 263 19.19 -0.25 10.14
C LYS A 263 20.12 -1.45 10.35
N HIS A 264 19.67 -2.66 10.00
CA HIS A 264 20.47 -3.88 10.18
C HIS A 264 21.76 -3.85 9.37
N TYR A 265 21.68 -3.38 8.12
CA TYR A 265 22.80 -3.26 7.19
C TYR A 265 23.38 -1.85 7.14
N LEU A 266 23.33 -1.10 8.24
CA LEU A 266 23.86 0.27 8.27
C LEU A 266 25.36 0.27 7.96
N GLY A 267 25.75 0.91 6.86
CA GLY A 267 27.14 0.90 6.35
C GLY A 267 27.44 -0.24 5.36
N ASP A 268 26.48 -1.11 5.07
CA ASP A 268 26.57 -2.20 4.10
C ASP A 268 25.33 -2.22 3.17
N ASP A 269 25.13 -1.14 2.42
CA ASP A 269 24.03 -1.06 1.45
C ASP A 269 24.12 -2.18 0.40
N ALA A 270 25.33 -2.60 0.03
CA ALA A 270 25.55 -3.68 -0.93
C ALA A 270 25.03 -5.03 -0.41
N GLY A 271 25.30 -5.37 0.86
CA GLY A 271 24.76 -6.57 1.50
C GLY A 271 23.23 -6.53 1.61
N ARG A 272 22.65 -5.37 1.95
CA ARG A 272 21.20 -5.18 1.97
C ARG A 272 20.57 -5.38 0.59
N GLU A 273 21.16 -4.77 -0.44
CA GLU A 273 20.73 -4.91 -1.83
C GLU A 273 20.80 -6.38 -2.27
N ALA A 274 21.90 -7.09 -1.99
CA ALA A 274 22.04 -8.50 -2.30
C ALA A 274 20.96 -9.36 -1.62
N TYR A 275 20.68 -9.10 -0.34
CA TYR A 275 19.60 -9.76 0.40
C TYR A 275 18.23 -9.53 -0.25
N TRP A 276 17.89 -8.28 -0.56
CA TRP A 276 16.60 -7.94 -1.15
C TRP A 276 16.45 -8.54 -2.57
N ARG A 277 17.52 -8.51 -3.38
CA ARG A 277 17.51 -9.15 -4.71
C ARG A 277 17.27 -10.65 -4.60
N LYS A 278 17.91 -11.32 -3.63
CA LYS A 278 17.65 -12.75 -3.38
C LYS A 278 16.18 -12.99 -3.03
N ALA A 279 15.59 -12.20 -2.13
CA ALA A 279 14.17 -12.35 -1.79
C ALA A 279 13.23 -12.08 -2.98
N VAL A 280 13.56 -11.12 -3.86
CA VAL A 280 12.83 -10.88 -5.11
C VAL A 280 12.92 -12.11 -6.03
N THR A 281 14.11 -12.68 -6.23
CA THR A 281 14.27 -13.89 -7.04
C THR A 281 13.48 -15.07 -6.45
N GLU A 282 13.56 -15.31 -5.14
CA GLU A 282 12.82 -16.39 -4.47
C GLU A 282 11.29 -16.22 -4.55
N SER A 283 10.81 -14.98 -4.70
CA SER A 283 9.37 -14.71 -4.84
C SER A 283 8.77 -15.28 -6.12
N GLN A 284 9.58 -15.62 -7.14
CA GLN A 284 9.12 -16.29 -8.35
C GLN A 284 8.42 -17.61 -8.03
N ARG A 285 8.96 -18.40 -7.07
CA ARG A 285 8.36 -19.67 -6.64
C ARG A 285 6.93 -19.50 -6.10
N LEU A 286 6.63 -18.38 -5.44
CA LEU A 286 5.26 -18.07 -4.98
C LEU A 286 4.32 -17.84 -6.16
N GLY A 287 4.81 -17.17 -7.20
CA GLY A 287 4.07 -16.94 -8.44
C GLY A 287 3.79 -18.24 -9.18
N ASP A 288 4.82 -19.09 -9.32
CA ASP A 288 4.74 -20.38 -10.00
C ASP A 288 3.76 -21.32 -9.29
N GLU A 289 3.88 -21.46 -7.96
CA GLU A 289 2.95 -22.29 -7.17
C GLU A 289 1.52 -21.77 -7.25
N PHE A 290 1.30 -20.45 -7.20
CA PHE A 290 -0.04 -19.88 -7.38
C PHE A 290 -0.63 -20.23 -8.74
N LEU A 291 0.15 -20.12 -9.82
CA LEU A 291 -0.32 -20.46 -11.18
C LEU A 291 -0.63 -21.95 -11.29
N GLU A 292 0.25 -22.82 -10.79
CA GLU A 292 0.03 -24.27 -10.77
C GLU A 292 -1.27 -24.64 -10.03
N LEU A 293 -1.50 -24.06 -8.85
CA LEU A 293 -2.70 -24.31 -8.05
C LEU A 293 -3.98 -23.90 -8.77
N VAL A 294 -3.95 -22.80 -9.51
CA VAL A 294 -5.08 -22.33 -10.31
C VAL A 294 -5.31 -23.24 -11.51
N GLU A 295 -4.27 -23.52 -12.29
CA GLU A 295 -4.35 -24.30 -13.54
C GLU A 295 -4.78 -25.76 -13.30
N THR A 296 -4.33 -26.34 -12.19
CA THR A 296 -4.69 -27.72 -11.82
C THR A 296 -6.00 -27.83 -11.04
N GLY A 297 -6.62 -26.71 -10.68
CA GLY A 297 -7.82 -26.67 -9.84
C GLY A 297 -7.58 -27.00 -8.35
N LYS A 298 -6.33 -27.23 -7.94
CA LYS A 298 -5.94 -27.60 -6.57
C LYS A 298 -5.95 -26.43 -5.58
N LEU A 299 -6.22 -25.20 -6.04
CA LEU A 299 -6.37 -24.04 -5.15
C LEU A 299 -7.40 -24.30 -4.05
N VAL A 300 -8.48 -25.01 -4.36
CA VAL A 300 -9.56 -25.34 -3.41
C VAL A 300 -9.04 -26.14 -2.21
N ASP A 301 -8.08 -27.03 -2.43
CA ASP A 301 -7.48 -27.87 -1.39
C ASP A 301 -6.60 -27.07 -0.41
N ARG A 302 -6.25 -25.82 -0.77
CA ARG A 302 -5.41 -24.92 0.04
C ARG A 302 -6.22 -23.82 0.73
N LEU A 303 -7.53 -23.75 0.51
CA LEU A 303 -8.38 -22.73 1.12
C LEU A 303 -8.51 -22.94 2.62
N GLN A 304 -8.39 -21.85 3.37
CA GLN A 304 -8.59 -21.80 4.81
C GLN A 304 -9.52 -20.63 5.14
N PRO A 305 -10.36 -20.73 6.19
CA PRO A 305 -11.08 -19.59 6.72
C PRO A 305 -10.09 -18.49 7.15
N LEU A 306 -10.38 -17.24 6.78
CA LEU A 306 -9.51 -16.08 7.03
C LEU A 306 -9.51 -15.62 8.50
N LEU A 307 -10.56 -15.94 9.26
CA LEU A 307 -10.81 -15.50 10.64
C LEU A 307 -11.41 -16.63 11.47
#